data_AF-A0A1H0VA52-F1
#
_entry.id   AF-A0A1H0VA52-F1
#
_cell.length_a   1.000
_cell.length_b   1.000
_cell.length_c   1.000
_cell.angle_alpha   90.00
_cell.angle_beta   90.00
_cell.angle_gamma   90.00
#
_symmetry.space_group_name_H-M   'P 1'
#
loop_
_entity.id
_entity.type
_entity.pdbx_description
1 polymer ?
#
loop_
_entity_poly.entity_id
_entity_poly.type
_entity_poly.pdbx_seq_one_letter_code
_entity_poly.pdbx_strand_id
1 'polypeptide(L)'
;MVADRTNLFGYDRTHNVYLQHASAALTRELAGKKVFRDYYTFTIVRNPFTRLVSVYYYGFERHQKQYGSFENYILALPEILQNKSLFKGSHHIPQTYYTHIEGCPACDHIAYFEDLPKSLDPVRQRLHIDAPLKKLNTVYNPLRPDKPPEKIYSQAMIDTVNHVFQDDFKLLGYSQNPKRVAPLFEYIPSSSLRA
;
A
#
# COMPACT_ATOMS: atom_id res chain seq x y z
N MET A 1 -19.93 -9.14 4.79
CA MET A 1 -20.56 -8.41 3.66
C MET A 1 -20.28 -9.17 2.38
N VAL A 2 -21.30 -9.41 1.56
CA VAL A 2 -21.17 -10.00 0.22
C VAL A 2 -20.47 -8.99 -0.70
N ALA A 3 -19.72 -9.46 -1.70
CA ALA A 3 -19.07 -8.60 -2.68
C ALA A 3 -20.09 -7.87 -3.56
N ASP A 4 -19.90 -6.57 -3.70
CA ASP A 4 -20.47 -5.73 -4.73
C ASP A 4 -19.39 -5.47 -5.78
N ARG A 5 -19.48 -6.14 -6.93
CA ARG A 5 -18.50 -6.01 -8.02
C ARG A 5 -18.70 -4.74 -8.84
N THR A 6 -19.86 -4.11 -8.76
CA THR A 6 -20.10 -2.82 -9.43
C THR A 6 -19.34 -1.71 -8.72
N ASN A 7 -19.39 -1.70 -7.38
CA ASN A 7 -18.69 -0.70 -6.56
C ASN A 7 -17.32 -1.17 -6.04
N LEU A 8 -16.88 -2.38 -6.43
CA LEU A 8 -15.64 -3.02 -5.96
C LEU A 8 -15.47 -2.97 -4.45
N PHE A 9 -16.51 -3.39 -3.72
CA PHE A 9 -16.53 -3.34 -2.26
C PHE A 9 -16.99 -4.67 -1.65
N GLY A 10 -16.50 -4.98 -0.46
CA GLY A 10 -16.87 -6.19 0.27
C GLY A 10 -16.01 -7.41 -0.07
N TYR A 11 -16.32 -8.56 0.54
CA TYR A 11 -15.50 -9.76 0.43
C TYR A 11 -15.93 -10.63 -0.75
N ASP A 12 -15.04 -10.79 -1.74
CA ASP A 12 -15.25 -11.63 -2.92
C ASP A 12 -14.70 -13.04 -2.66
N ARG A 13 -15.61 -14.02 -2.60
CA ARG A 13 -15.28 -15.42 -2.35
C ARG A 13 -14.55 -16.09 -3.52
N THR A 14 -14.80 -15.66 -4.75
CA THR A 14 -14.14 -16.20 -5.95
C THR A 14 -12.66 -15.85 -5.94
N HIS A 15 -12.34 -14.61 -5.58
CA HIS A 15 -10.97 -14.10 -5.59
C HIS A 15 -10.27 -14.22 -4.23
N ASN A 16 -11.03 -14.51 -3.16
CA ASN A 16 -10.58 -14.55 -1.76
C ASN A 16 -9.92 -13.23 -1.33
N VAL A 17 -10.60 -12.12 -1.56
CA VAL A 17 -10.08 -10.78 -1.28
C VAL A 17 -11.21 -9.83 -0.89
N TYR A 18 -10.89 -8.84 -0.07
CA TYR A 18 -11.74 -7.67 0.09
C TYR A 18 -11.50 -6.75 -1.11
N LEU A 19 -12.53 -6.47 -1.92
CA LEU A 19 -12.38 -5.78 -3.20
C LEU A 19 -11.79 -4.37 -3.06
N GLN A 20 -12.04 -3.67 -1.95
CA GLN A 20 -11.40 -2.38 -1.64
C GLN A 20 -9.90 -2.46 -1.34
N HIS A 21 -9.34 -3.67 -1.30
CA HIS A 21 -7.92 -3.95 -1.18
C HIS A 21 -7.37 -4.69 -2.39
N ALA A 22 -8.13 -4.83 -3.48
CA ALA A 22 -7.67 -5.51 -4.67
C ALA A 22 -6.44 -4.80 -5.28
N SER A 23 -5.53 -5.58 -5.87
CA SER A 23 -4.41 -5.05 -6.66
C SER A 23 -4.92 -4.32 -7.91
N ALA A 24 -4.07 -3.50 -8.53
CA ALA A 24 -4.44 -2.75 -9.74
C ALA A 24 -4.86 -3.70 -10.88
N ALA A 25 -4.11 -4.79 -11.07
CA ALA A 25 -4.41 -5.79 -12.08
C ALA A 25 -5.79 -6.46 -11.86
N LEU A 26 -6.07 -6.87 -10.62
CA LEU A 26 -7.36 -7.49 -10.28
C LEU A 26 -8.51 -6.47 -10.37
N THR A 27 -8.27 -5.23 -9.96
CA THR A 27 -9.24 -4.13 -10.08
C THR A 27 -9.62 -3.91 -11.55
N ARG A 28 -8.63 -3.86 -12.46
CA ARG A 28 -8.84 -3.73 -13.91
C ARG A 28 -9.59 -4.92 -14.49
N GLU A 29 -9.26 -6.14 -14.04
CA GLU A 29 -9.96 -7.37 -14.44
C GLU A 29 -11.44 -7.32 -14.06
N LEU A 30 -11.75 -6.99 -12.80
CA LEU A 30 -13.11 -7.00 -12.26
C LEU A 30 -13.98 -5.85 -12.79
N ALA A 31 -13.42 -4.64 -12.88
CA ALA A 31 -14.14 -3.48 -13.43
C ALA A 31 -14.34 -3.58 -14.95
N GLY A 32 -13.45 -4.30 -15.63
CA GLY A 32 -13.33 -4.29 -17.08
C GLY A 32 -12.54 -3.09 -17.60
N LYS A 33 -11.79 -3.30 -18.69
CA LYS A 33 -10.84 -2.33 -19.26
C LYS A 33 -11.45 -0.96 -19.55
N LYS A 34 -12.70 -0.92 -20.05
CA LYS A 34 -13.40 0.33 -20.38
C LYS A 34 -13.67 1.17 -19.12
N VAL A 35 -14.28 0.57 -18.10
CA VAL A 35 -14.58 1.27 -16.84
C VAL A 35 -13.30 1.73 -16.17
N PHE A 36 -12.30 0.84 -16.07
CA PHE A 36 -11.02 1.16 -15.47
C PHE A 36 -10.39 2.39 -16.12
N ARG A 37 -10.29 2.41 -17.46
CA ARG A 37 -9.71 3.53 -18.22
C ARG A 37 -10.53 4.82 -18.10
N ASP A 38 -11.85 4.74 -18.19
CA ASP A 38 -12.70 5.93 -18.28
C ASP A 38 -12.86 6.64 -16.91
N TYR A 39 -12.64 5.92 -15.81
CA TYR A 39 -12.67 6.48 -14.46
C TYR A 39 -11.34 7.15 -14.12
N TYR A 40 -11.43 8.26 -13.36
CA TYR A 40 -10.29 8.80 -12.66
C TYR A 40 -9.94 7.90 -11.48
N THR A 41 -8.69 7.43 -11.45
CA THR A 41 -8.18 6.47 -10.47
C THR A 41 -7.04 7.09 -9.69
N PHE A 42 -7.04 6.85 -8.39
CA PHE A 42 -5.94 7.24 -7.52
C PHE A 42 -5.71 6.19 -6.46
N THR A 43 -4.52 6.20 -5.88
CA THR A 43 -4.17 5.34 -4.75
C THR A 43 -3.30 6.09 -3.76
N ILE A 44 -3.14 5.54 -2.55
CA ILE A 44 -2.32 6.11 -1.49
C ILE A 44 -1.22 5.11 -1.15
N VAL A 45 0.02 5.56 -1.22
CA VAL A 45 1.20 4.80 -0.82
C VAL A 45 1.81 5.36 0.45
N ARG A 46 2.62 4.55 1.12
CA ARG A 46 3.31 4.88 2.36
C ARG A 46 4.70 4.29 2.36
N ASN A 47 5.65 4.95 3.00
CA ASN A 47 7.02 4.47 3.16
C ASN A 47 7.01 3.02 3.69
N PRO A 48 7.72 2.08 3.01
CA PRO A 48 7.67 0.65 3.33
C PRO A 48 7.96 0.34 4.81
N PHE A 49 8.95 1.00 5.42
CA PHE A 49 9.29 0.78 6.83
C PHE A 49 8.13 1.18 7.76
N THR A 50 7.58 2.38 7.59
CA THR A 50 6.46 2.84 8.44
C THR A 50 5.17 2.05 8.17
N ARG A 51 4.95 1.61 6.93
CA ARG A 51 3.81 0.76 6.52
C ARG A 51 3.87 -0.58 7.23
N LEU A 52 5.01 -1.27 7.22
CA LEU A 52 5.15 -2.60 7.84
C LEU A 52 4.98 -2.57 9.36
N VAL A 53 5.48 -1.53 10.04
CA VAL A 53 5.15 -1.29 11.47
C VAL A 53 3.64 -1.19 11.63
N SER A 54 2.97 -0.38 10.81
CA SER A 54 1.51 -0.23 10.86
C SER A 54 0.76 -1.55 10.64
N VAL A 55 1.19 -2.36 9.66
CA VAL A 55 0.58 -3.67 9.36
C VAL A 55 0.73 -4.63 10.54
N TYR A 56 1.94 -4.72 11.10
CA TYR A 56 2.19 -5.62 12.23
C TYR A 56 1.29 -5.28 13.41
N TYR A 57 1.26 -4.02 13.84
CA TYR A 57 0.51 -3.60 15.03
C TYR A 57 -1.00 -3.47 14.81
N TYR A 58 -1.47 -3.31 13.58
CA TYR A 58 -2.90 -3.41 13.26
C TYR A 58 -3.42 -4.84 13.46
N GLY A 59 -2.64 -5.84 13.05
CA GLY A 59 -2.94 -7.27 13.24
C GLY A 59 -2.20 -7.90 14.43
N PHE A 60 -1.90 -7.14 15.47
CA PHE A 60 -0.91 -7.49 16.49
C PHE A 60 -1.09 -8.88 17.09
N GLU A 61 -2.30 -9.23 17.57
CA GLU A 61 -2.55 -10.53 18.20
C GLU A 61 -2.23 -11.70 17.26
N ARG A 62 -2.65 -11.59 16.00
CA ARG A 62 -2.39 -12.61 14.97
C ARG A 62 -0.91 -12.68 14.65
N HIS A 63 -0.26 -11.54 14.40
CA HIS A 63 1.14 -11.52 14.02
C HIS A 63 2.06 -11.93 15.18
N GLN A 64 1.75 -11.55 16.41
CA GLN A 64 2.51 -11.99 17.58
C GLN A 64 2.33 -13.50 17.81
N LYS A 65 1.11 -14.03 17.68
CA LYS A 65 0.89 -15.48 17.76
C LYS A 65 1.66 -16.25 16.69
N GLN A 66 1.74 -15.71 15.48
CA GLN A 66 2.36 -16.39 14.34
C GLN A 66 3.89 -16.26 14.31
N TYR A 67 4.43 -15.09 14.62
CA TYR A 67 5.86 -14.77 14.44
C TYR A 67 6.60 -14.51 15.76
N GLY A 68 5.89 -14.28 16.86
CA GLY A 68 6.45 -13.98 18.18
C GLY A 68 6.93 -12.53 18.36
N SER A 69 7.59 -11.95 17.35
CA SER A 69 8.14 -10.59 17.39
C SER A 69 7.97 -9.86 16.06
N PHE A 70 8.17 -8.54 16.08
CA PHE A 70 8.19 -7.73 14.86
C PHE A 70 9.39 -8.08 13.96
N GLU A 71 10.56 -8.36 14.55
CA GLU A 71 11.75 -8.77 13.80
C GLU A 71 11.49 -10.06 13.03
N ASN A 72 10.99 -11.11 13.70
CA ASN A 72 10.67 -12.38 13.05
C ASN A 72 9.62 -12.22 11.94
N TYR A 73 8.63 -11.34 12.13
CA TYR A 73 7.66 -11.01 11.10
C TYR A 73 8.31 -10.39 9.86
N ILE A 74 9.24 -9.44 10.04
CA ILE A 74 9.95 -8.81 8.92
C ILE A 74 10.83 -9.84 8.21
N LEU A 75 11.59 -10.65 8.95
CA LEU A 75 12.47 -11.67 8.39
C LEU A 75 11.69 -12.78 7.67
N ALA A 76 10.42 -13.01 8.02
CA ALA A 76 9.54 -13.95 7.34
C ALA A 76 8.91 -13.41 6.04
N LEU A 77 9.05 -12.12 5.71
CA LEU A 77 8.43 -11.53 4.50
C LEU A 77 8.74 -12.29 3.20
N PRO A 78 9.98 -12.75 2.91
CA PRO A 78 10.25 -13.54 1.72
C PRO A 78 9.43 -14.83 1.65
N GLU A 79 9.25 -15.53 2.78
CA GLU A 79 8.42 -16.73 2.89
C GLU A 79 6.93 -16.40 2.71
N ILE A 80 6.44 -15.35 3.37
CA ILE A 80 5.06 -14.88 3.25
C ILE A 80 4.70 -14.65 1.77
N LEU A 81 5.61 -14.04 1.01
CA LEU A 81 5.43 -13.71 -0.41
C LEU A 81 5.60 -14.89 -1.38
N GLN A 82 5.93 -16.08 -0.89
CA GLN A 82 5.79 -17.30 -1.70
C GLN A 82 4.33 -17.62 -1.96
N ASN A 83 3.42 -17.23 -1.06
CA ASN A 83 1.98 -17.37 -1.27
C ASN A 83 1.47 -16.37 -2.31
N LYS A 84 1.37 -16.82 -3.57
CA LYS A 84 0.93 -15.99 -4.69
C LYS A 84 -0.49 -15.44 -4.57
N SER A 85 -1.34 -16.04 -3.74
CA SER A 85 -2.69 -15.51 -3.51
C SER A 85 -2.70 -14.12 -2.85
N LEU A 86 -1.64 -13.77 -2.11
CA LEU A 86 -1.51 -12.48 -1.45
C LEU A 86 -1.43 -11.30 -2.43
N PHE A 87 -0.92 -11.53 -3.64
CA PHE A 87 -0.75 -10.49 -4.66
C PHE A 87 -2.07 -9.98 -5.26
N LYS A 88 -3.19 -10.59 -4.86
CA LYS A 88 -4.53 -10.10 -5.15
C LYS A 88 -4.92 -8.91 -4.29
N GLY A 89 -4.32 -8.71 -3.11
CA GLY A 89 -4.74 -7.60 -2.24
C GLY A 89 -4.26 -7.59 -0.79
N SER A 90 -3.12 -8.19 -0.47
CA SER A 90 -2.58 -8.24 0.90
C SER A 90 -1.72 -7.02 1.24
N HIS A 91 -1.82 -6.52 2.47
CA HIS A 91 -0.96 -5.44 2.96
C HIS A 91 0.54 -5.79 3.07
N HIS A 92 0.91 -7.06 2.87
CA HIS A 92 2.30 -7.54 2.92
C HIS A 92 3.06 -7.36 1.59
N ILE A 93 2.34 -7.17 0.47
CA ILE A 93 2.96 -7.12 -0.86
C ILE A 93 3.49 -5.70 -1.17
N PRO A 94 4.46 -5.57 -2.10
CA PRO A 94 4.91 -4.28 -2.63
C PRO A 94 3.75 -3.43 -3.13
N GLN A 95 3.82 -2.13 -2.88
CA GLN A 95 2.77 -1.19 -3.28
C GLN A 95 2.72 -0.97 -4.79
N THR A 96 3.78 -1.34 -5.51
CA THR A 96 3.79 -1.40 -6.97
C THR A 96 2.70 -2.28 -7.56
N TYR A 97 2.20 -3.29 -6.84
CA TYR A 97 1.04 -4.08 -7.28
C TYR A 97 -0.30 -3.31 -7.25
N TYR A 98 -0.36 -2.18 -6.54
CA TYR A 98 -1.53 -1.29 -6.49
C TYR A 98 -1.38 -0.06 -7.37
N THR A 99 -0.17 0.28 -7.76
CA THR A 99 0.13 1.49 -8.54
C THR A 99 0.51 1.20 -9.98
N HIS A 100 0.95 -0.02 -10.29
CA HIS A 100 1.43 -0.43 -11.60
C HIS A 100 0.81 -1.75 -12.06
N ILE A 101 0.71 -1.93 -13.37
CA ILE A 101 0.41 -3.20 -14.04
C ILE A 101 1.49 -3.39 -15.09
N GLU A 102 2.20 -4.53 -15.03
CA GLU A 102 3.27 -4.86 -15.99
C GLU A 102 4.36 -3.76 -16.08
N GLY A 103 4.63 -3.07 -14.97
CA GLY A 103 5.62 -1.99 -14.89
C GLY A 103 5.13 -0.63 -15.38
N CYS A 104 3.93 -0.56 -15.97
CA CYS A 104 3.29 0.69 -16.38
C CYS A 104 2.40 1.23 -15.27
N PRO A 105 2.32 2.56 -15.06
CA PRO A 105 1.39 3.14 -14.10
C PRO A 105 -0.05 2.72 -14.40
N ALA A 106 -0.79 2.39 -13.35
CA ALA A 106 -2.19 1.94 -13.42
C ALA A 106 -3.18 2.98 -12.87
N CYS A 107 -2.69 3.95 -12.12
CA CYS A 107 -3.47 5.03 -11.53
C CYS A 107 -3.14 6.38 -12.19
N ASP A 108 -4.12 7.27 -12.26
CA ASP A 108 -3.93 8.64 -12.75
C ASP A 108 -3.22 9.52 -11.70
N HIS A 109 -3.30 9.15 -10.41
CA HIS A 109 -2.61 9.83 -9.32
C HIS A 109 -2.14 8.86 -8.23
N ILE A 110 -0.97 9.14 -7.65
CA ILE A 110 -0.44 8.43 -6.49
C ILE A 110 -0.22 9.45 -5.38
N ALA A 111 -0.98 9.33 -4.31
CA ALA A 111 -0.83 10.15 -3.11
C ALA A 111 0.09 9.48 -2.09
N TYR A 112 0.82 10.28 -1.33
CA TYR A 112 1.78 9.86 -0.31
C TYR A 112 1.22 10.12 1.08
N PHE A 113 1.21 9.08 1.90
CA PHE A 113 0.66 9.13 3.26
C PHE A 113 1.43 10.08 4.19
N GLU A 114 2.72 10.27 3.93
CA GLU A 114 3.61 11.11 4.76
C GLU A 114 3.15 12.57 4.83
N ASP A 115 2.52 13.08 3.77
CA ASP A 115 1.87 14.40 3.71
C ASP A 115 0.51 14.27 3.01
N LEU A 116 -0.38 13.50 3.64
CA LEU A 116 -1.65 13.11 3.06
C LEU A 116 -2.56 14.30 2.64
N PRO A 117 -2.69 15.40 3.42
CA PRO A 117 -3.48 16.55 2.99
C PRO A 117 -2.98 17.13 1.68
N LYS A 118 -1.68 17.46 1.60
CA LYS A 118 -1.06 18.02 0.40
C LYS A 118 -1.14 17.05 -0.77
N SER A 119 -0.85 15.77 -0.53
CA SER A 119 -0.77 14.78 -1.60
C SER A 119 -2.15 14.39 -2.17
N LEU A 120 -3.24 14.68 -1.44
CA LEU A 120 -4.62 14.52 -1.94
C LEU A 120 -5.19 15.79 -2.59
N ASP A 121 -4.51 16.94 -2.55
CA ASP A 121 -5.02 18.17 -3.17
C ASP A 121 -5.33 18.01 -4.67
N PRO A 122 -4.50 17.32 -5.49
CA PRO A 122 -4.85 17.06 -6.90
C PRO A 122 -6.14 16.25 -7.06
N VAL A 123 -6.38 15.27 -6.18
CA VAL A 123 -7.60 14.45 -6.16
C VAL A 123 -8.81 15.32 -5.83
N ARG A 124 -8.70 16.17 -4.80
CA ARG A 124 -9.76 17.08 -4.38
C ARG A 124 -10.13 18.06 -5.48
N GLN A 125 -9.13 18.64 -6.15
CA GLN A 125 -9.34 19.55 -7.28
C GLN A 125 -9.99 18.84 -8.46
N ARG A 126 -9.48 17.66 -8.84
CA ARG A 126 -9.98 16.88 -9.97
C ARG A 126 -11.44 16.44 -9.81
N LEU A 127 -11.83 16.10 -8.59
CA LEU A 127 -13.16 15.61 -8.24
C LEU A 127 -14.09 16.69 -7.67
N HIS A 128 -13.64 17.95 -7.60
CA HIS A 128 -14.39 19.07 -7.04
C HIS A 128 -14.89 18.82 -5.60
N ILE A 129 -14.03 18.21 -4.77
CA ILE A 129 -14.36 17.88 -3.37
C ILE A 129 -14.00 19.05 -2.46
N ASP A 130 -15.01 19.85 -2.10
CA ASP A 130 -14.90 20.93 -1.12
C ASP A 130 -15.25 20.44 0.29
N ALA A 131 -14.45 19.50 0.80
CA ALA A 131 -14.57 19.00 2.16
C ALA A 131 -13.18 18.87 2.82
N PRO A 132 -13.07 19.17 4.13
CA PRO A 132 -11.82 18.98 4.84
C PRO A 132 -11.53 17.48 5.03
N LEU A 133 -10.25 17.10 4.92
CA LEU A 133 -9.81 15.75 5.23
C LEU A 133 -9.78 15.55 6.75
N LYS A 134 -10.84 14.94 7.29
CA LYS A 134 -10.92 14.61 8.73
C LYS A 134 -10.09 13.38 9.06
N LYS A 135 -9.33 13.44 10.16
CA LYS A 135 -8.61 12.28 10.72
C LYS A 135 -9.55 11.45 11.59
N LEU A 136 -10.24 10.48 10.99
CA LEU A 136 -11.29 9.69 11.66
C LEU A 136 -10.79 8.33 12.21
N ASN A 137 -9.82 7.70 11.54
CA ASN A 137 -9.35 6.35 11.89
C ASN A 137 -8.02 6.37 12.65
N THR A 138 -8.06 6.79 13.90
CA THR A 138 -6.90 6.73 14.81
C THR A 138 -6.95 5.47 15.66
N VAL A 139 -6.95 4.29 15.03
CA VAL A 139 -6.77 3.04 15.77
C VAL A 139 -5.35 3.05 16.34
N TYR A 140 -5.25 3.25 17.65
CA TYR A 140 -4.00 3.26 18.38
C TYR A 140 -3.85 1.92 19.10
N ASN A 141 -2.78 1.19 18.77
CA ASN A 141 -2.35 0.04 19.56
C ASN A 141 -1.28 0.53 20.55
N PRO A 142 -1.49 0.46 21.88
CA PRO A 142 -0.53 0.94 22.87
C PRO A 142 0.81 0.18 22.85
N LEU A 143 0.84 -1.00 22.25
CA LEU A 143 2.07 -1.79 22.08
C LEU A 143 2.89 -1.36 20.87
N ARG A 144 2.35 -0.48 20.01
CA ARG A 144 3.09 0.07 18.88
C ARG A 144 4.20 1.00 19.41
N PRO A 145 5.47 0.79 19.02
CA PRO A 145 6.56 1.66 19.42
C PRO A 145 6.31 3.09 18.96
N ASP A 146 6.42 4.03 19.90
CA ASP A 146 6.52 5.45 19.61
C ASP A 146 7.97 5.82 19.32
N LYS A 147 8.53 5.21 18.28
CA LYS A 147 9.91 5.39 17.84
C LYS A 147 9.94 5.56 16.33
N PRO A 148 10.88 6.35 15.79
CA PRO A 148 11.05 6.44 14.35
C PRO A 148 11.64 5.11 13.80
N PRO A 149 11.40 4.75 12.53
CA PRO A 149 11.76 3.45 11.99
C PRO A 149 13.24 3.04 12.19
N GLU A 150 14.18 3.97 12.07
CA GLU A 150 15.61 3.72 12.27
C GLU A 150 15.99 3.26 13.69
N LYS A 151 15.08 3.41 14.67
CA LYS A 151 15.24 2.91 16.04
C LYS A 151 14.49 1.60 16.30
N ILE A 152 13.71 1.13 15.32
CA ILE A 152 12.92 -0.11 15.39
C ILE A 152 13.62 -1.23 14.61
N TYR A 153 14.24 -0.92 13.48
CA TYR A 153 14.78 -1.91 12.56
C TYR A 153 16.25 -2.26 12.86
N SER A 154 16.56 -3.56 12.88
CA SER A 154 17.93 -4.06 12.78
C SER A 154 18.42 -4.04 11.33
N GLN A 155 19.73 -4.19 11.10
CA GLN A 155 20.28 -4.22 9.74
C GLN A 155 19.68 -5.37 8.90
N ALA A 156 19.54 -6.56 9.48
CA ALA A 156 18.93 -7.71 8.81
C ALA A 156 17.47 -7.44 8.38
N MET A 157 16.71 -6.72 9.23
CA MET A 157 15.36 -6.29 8.88
C MET A 157 15.37 -5.28 7.73
N ILE A 158 16.30 -4.32 7.74
CA ILE A 158 16.45 -3.32 6.66
C ILE A 158 16.75 -4.01 5.34
N ASP A 159 17.71 -4.94 5.32
CA ASP A 159 18.10 -5.67 4.12
C ASP A 159 16.92 -6.48 3.56
N THR A 160 16.15 -7.12 4.44
CA THR A 160 14.94 -7.87 4.06
C THR A 160 13.89 -6.96 3.43
N VAL A 161 13.60 -5.80 4.04
CA VAL A 161 12.64 -4.83 3.48
C VAL A 161 13.14 -4.28 2.15
N ASN A 162 14.43 -3.92 2.05
CA ASN A 162 15.03 -3.41 0.82
C ASN A 162 14.95 -4.41 -0.33
N HIS A 163 15.15 -5.70 -0.03
CA HIS A 163 15.00 -6.77 -1.01
C HIS A 163 13.53 -6.92 -1.46
N VAL A 164 12.61 -7.04 -0.50
CA VAL A 164 11.19 -7.32 -0.79
C VAL A 164 10.50 -6.14 -1.49
N PHE A 165 10.80 -4.92 -1.07
CA PHE A 165 10.14 -3.69 -1.52
C PHE A 165 11.01 -2.86 -2.47
N GLN A 166 11.99 -3.48 -3.15
CA GLN A 166 12.92 -2.78 -4.05
C GLN A 166 12.20 -1.89 -5.08
N ASP A 167 11.08 -2.36 -5.63
CA ASP A 167 10.32 -1.62 -6.64
C ASP A 167 9.56 -0.44 -6.03
N ASP A 168 9.12 -0.54 -4.77
CA ASP A 168 8.51 0.60 -4.07
C ASP A 168 9.55 1.71 -3.88
N PHE A 169 10.77 1.37 -3.48
CA PHE A 169 11.85 2.36 -3.35
C PHE A 169 12.20 3.01 -4.69
N LYS A 170 12.33 2.18 -5.74
CA LYS A 170 12.72 2.64 -7.07
C LYS A 170 11.63 3.46 -7.76
N LEU A 171 10.40 2.94 -7.84
CA LEU A 171 9.33 3.52 -8.65
C LEU A 171 8.53 4.58 -7.89
N LEU A 172 8.38 4.45 -6.58
CA LEU A 172 7.62 5.41 -5.76
C LEU A 172 8.54 6.45 -5.09
N GLY A 173 9.84 6.41 -5.37
CA GLY A 173 10.79 7.42 -4.92
C GLY A 173 11.08 7.38 -3.43
N TYR A 174 10.89 6.26 -2.73
CA TYR A 174 11.25 6.16 -1.32
C TYR A 174 12.75 5.87 -1.10
N SER A 175 13.28 6.31 0.03
CA SER A 175 14.64 5.96 0.45
C SER A 175 14.70 4.55 1.04
N GLN A 176 15.72 3.77 0.67
CA GLN A 176 16.09 2.50 1.30
C GLN A 176 16.68 2.67 2.72
N ASN A 177 16.84 3.91 3.18
CA ASN A 177 17.30 4.23 4.53
C ASN A 177 16.11 4.60 5.43
N PRO A 178 15.84 3.87 6.52
CA PRO A 178 14.69 4.12 7.39
C PRO A 178 14.72 5.49 8.10
N LYS A 179 15.87 6.19 8.12
CA LYS A 179 15.96 7.58 8.63
C LYS A 179 15.22 8.58 7.76
N ARG A 180 14.94 8.24 6.49
CA ARG A 180 14.28 9.12 5.53
C ARG A 180 12.97 8.52 5.08
N VAL A 181 11.90 8.89 5.79
CA VAL A 181 10.55 8.39 5.53
C VAL A 181 9.85 9.13 4.39
N ALA A 182 10.08 10.43 4.25
CA ALA A 182 9.54 11.22 3.16
C ALA A 182 10.11 10.74 1.80
N PRO A 183 9.30 10.77 0.72
CA PRO A 183 9.79 10.44 -0.60
C PRO A 183 10.93 11.39 -1.03
N LEU A 184 11.87 10.85 -1.82
CA LEU A 184 12.94 11.57 -2.49
C LEU A 184 12.39 12.43 -3.64
N PHE A 185 11.36 11.91 -4.30
CA PHE A 185 10.58 12.54 -5.36
C PHE A 185 9.17 11.95 -5.35
N GLU A 186 8.18 12.74 -5.75
CA GLU A 186 6.82 12.23 -5.97
C GLU A 186 6.72 11.66 -7.38
N TYR A 187 6.24 10.42 -7.50
CA TYR A 187 5.99 9.80 -8.79
C TYR A 187 4.77 10.45 -9.44
N ILE A 188 4.93 10.94 -10.66
CA ILE A 188 3.84 11.54 -11.44
C ILE A 188 3.52 10.58 -12.60
N PRO A 189 2.41 9.83 -12.54
CA PRO A 189 1.99 8.98 -13.63
C PRO A 189 1.75 9.79 -14.91
N SER A 190 2.28 9.32 -16.04
CA SER A 190 1.88 9.88 -17.35
C SER A 190 0.56 9.23 -17.79
N SER A 191 -0.46 10.05 -18.02
CA SER A 191 -1.77 9.60 -18.51
C SER A 191 -1.72 8.91 -19.88
N SER A 192 -0.70 9.21 -20.70
CA SER A 192 -0.46 8.54 -21.99
C SER A 192 0.13 7.12 -21.87
N LEU A 193 0.58 6.71 -20.68
CA LEU A 193 1.27 5.43 -20.44
C LEU A 193 0.48 4.49 -19.51
N ARG A 194 -0.83 4.73 -19.35
CA ARG A 194 -1.68 3.95 -18.44
C ARG A 194 -2.02 2.57 -19.02
N ALA A 195 -1.84 1.53 -18.20
CA ALA A 195 -2.10 0.13 -18.53
C ALA A 195 -3.59 -0.26 -18.58
#